data_AF-A0A925ICP2-F1
#
_entry.id   AF-A0A925ICP2-F1
#
_cell.length_a   1.000
_cell.length_b   1.000
_cell.length_c   1.000
_cell.angle_alpha   90.00
_cell.angle_beta   90.00
_cell.angle_gamma   90.00
#
_symmetry.space_group_name_H-M   'P 1'
#
loop_
_entity.id
_entity.type
_entity.pdbx_description
1 polymer ?
#
loop_
_entity_poly.entity_id
_entity_poly.type
_entity_poly.pdbx_seq_one_letter_code
_entity_poly.pdbx_strand_id
1 'polypeptide(L)'
;MISKETANKVLAAALRNGADLAEVYVEDTTTLTLGLEESKLERAVRGVDAGAGVRVFFGNLVTYAYTDDISEESLLKAAEAAGAAGSGSSKSQVIDLTERKSPLHYPIEKPFNEMSIADKAAILARVDETARAYSPFVSQVQSRYGEERRRVWIFNSEGVMAEDDRSFVEFGVNVMAQKDGVIQGAGQQFGGQIGLELFERNDAGAAAKTAAETAVRLLDARPAPAGEMTVVVCNGWGGVLFHEACGHQMEADFITKGQSAYTGRVGQRVANELVTAVDDGTIPGRRGSLRFDDEGAPAARNVLIENGILVDYMWDLVEARRVGRAASTGNGRRQSFRHMPMPRMTNTFIAGGPHDPEEIIRSVKKGI
;
A
#
# COMPACT_ATOMS: atom_id res chain seq x y z
N MET A 1 12.65 -10.77 -15.60
CA MET A 1 12.08 -9.94 -16.68
C MET A 1 11.83 -10.83 -17.89
N ILE A 2 10.61 -10.82 -18.44
CA ILE A 2 10.28 -11.47 -19.71
C ILE A 2 10.63 -10.54 -20.88
N SER A 3 10.92 -11.09 -22.06
CA SER A 3 11.24 -10.27 -23.23
C SER A 3 10.00 -9.55 -23.79
N LYS A 4 10.19 -8.43 -24.51
CA LYS A 4 9.12 -7.77 -25.26
C LYS A 4 8.45 -8.72 -26.26
N GLU A 5 9.23 -9.61 -26.88
CA GLU A 5 8.71 -10.61 -27.82
C GLU A 5 7.76 -11.59 -27.12
N THR A 6 8.17 -12.13 -25.96
CA THR A 6 7.33 -13.01 -25.15
C THR A 6 6.07 -12.30 -24.68
N ALA A 7 6.18 -11.06 -24.19
CA ALA A 7 5.00 -10.27 -23.81
C ALA A 7 4.01 -10.09 -24.97
N ASN A 8 4.52 -9.77 -26.18
CA ASN A 8 3.68 -9.65 -27.37
C ASN A 8 2.99 -10.96 -27.76
N LYS A 9 3.68 -12.10 -27.68
CA LYS A 9 3.06 -13.42 -27.94
C LYS A 9 1.93 -13.72 -26.95
N VAL A 10 2.15 -13.45 -25.67
CA VAL A 10 1.18 -13.69 -24.59
C VAL A 10 -0.04 -12.79 -24.74
N LEU A 11 0.16 -11.49 -24.99
CA LEU A 11 -0.93 -10.55 -25.25
C LEU A 11 -1.72 -10.95 -26.50
N ALA A 12 -1.04 -11.29 -27.60
CA ALA A 12 -1.68 -11.75 -28.81
C ALA A 12 -2.52 -13.01 -28.57
N ALA A 13 -2.00 -13.99 -27.79
CA ALA A 13 -2.73 -15.20 -27.42
C ALA A 13 -3.99 -14.90 -26.61
N ALA A 14 -3.89 -14.01 -25.63
CA ALA A 14 -4.99 -13.60 -24.77
C ALA A 14 -6.14 -12.91 -25.56
N LEU A 15 -5.79 -12.17 -26.61
CA LEU A 15 -6.74 -11.44 -27.46
C LEU A 15 -7.47 -12.31 -28.49
N ARG A 16 -7.04 -13.55 -28.75
CA ARG A 16 -7.51 -14.36 -29.91
C ARG A 16 -9.03 -14.51 -29.97
N ASN A 17 -9.68 -14.62 -28.82
CA ASN A 17 -11.11 -14.92 -28.71
C ASN A 17 -12.01 -13.67 -28.74
N GLY A 18 -11.51 -12.56 -29.28
CA GLY A 18 -12.28 -11.32 -29.45
C GLY A 18 -12.28 -10.41 -28.22
N ALA A 19 -11.22 -10.44 -27.41
CA ALA A 19 -11.06 -9.53 -26.28
C ALA A 19 -10.75 -8.10 -26.73
N ASP A 20 -11.17 -7.12 -25.95
CA ASP A 20 -10.93 -5.69 -26.20
C ASP A 20 -9.55 -5.23 -25.72
N LEU A 21 -9.06 -5.85 -24.64
CA LEU A 21 -7.80 -5.52 -23.99
C LEU A 21 -7.24 -6.77 -23.31
N ALA A 22 -5.91 -6.88 -23.29
CA ALA A 22 -5.19 -7.84 -22.46
C ALA A 22 -4.05 -7.13 -21.72
N GLU A 23 -3.71 -7.63 -20.54
CA GLU A 23 -2.60 -7.19 -19.71
C GLU A 23 -1.82 -8.40 -19.20
N VAL A 24 -0.49 -8.30 -19.18
CA VAL A 24 0.41 -9.22 -18.51
C VAL A 24 1.16 -8.44 -17.42
N TYR A 25 1.00 -8.87 -16.18
CA TYR A 25 1.71 -8.34 -15.02
C TYR A 25 2.70 -9.41 -14.53
N VAL A 26 3.98 -9.08 -14.45
CA VAL A 26 5.03 -9.97 -13.96
C VAL A 26 5.62 -9.38 -12.69
N GLU A 27 5.86 -10.22 -11.68
CA GLU A 27 6.40 -9.81 -10.39
C GLU A 27 7.55 -10.73 -9.97
N ASP A 28 8.56 -10.12 -9.34
CA ASP A 28 9.65 -10.79 -8.64
C ASP A 28 9.91 -10.07 -7.32
N THR A 29 9.63 -10.77 -6.23
CA THR A 29 9.67 -10.27 -4.87
C THR A 29 10.67 -11.06 -4.04
N THR A 30 11.59 -10.36 -3.39
CA THR A 30 12.49 -10.92 -2.39
C THR A 30 12.21 -10.29 -1.04
N THR A 31 12.16 -11.10 0.02
CA THR A 31 11.87 -10.62 1.38
C THR A 31 12.84 -11.20 2.39
N LEU A 32 13.07 -10.45 3.48
CA LEU A 32 13.63 -10.97 4.72
C LEU A 32 12.79 -10.43 5.87
N THR A 33 12.36 -11.31 6.77
CA THR A 33 11.67 -10.96 8.00
C THR A 33 12.42 -11.56 9.18
N LEU A 34 12.81 -10.69 10.12
CA LEU A 34 13.34 -11.07 11.42
C LEU A 34 12.31 -10.73 12.49
N GLY A 35 12.08 -11.65 13.41
CA GLY A 35 11.19 -11.46 14.55
C GLY A 35 11.87 -11.90 15.83
N LEU A 36 11.88 -11.01 16.81
CA LEU A 36 12.37 -11.28 18.15
C LEU A 36 11.19 -11.28 19.12
N GLU A 37 11.12 -12.34 19.93
CA GLU A 37 10.15 -12.55 21.00
C GLU A 37 10.84 -13.30 22.15
N GLU A 38 10.42 -13.10 23.40
CA GLU A 38 11.07 -13.72 24.57
C GLU A 38 12.60 -13.54 24.64
N SER A 39 13.09 -12.37 24.21
CA SER A 39 14.53 -12.05 24.14
C SER A 39 15.33 -12.98 23.22
N LYS A 40 14.67 -13.67 22.29
CA LYS A 40 15.27 -14.60 21.33
C LYS A 40 14.78 -14.31 19.92
N LEU A 41 15.65 -14.58 18.95
CA LEU A 41 15.27 -14.52 17.55
C LEU A 41 14.46 -15.76 17.18
N GLU A 42 13.14 -15.65 17.26
CA GLU A 42 12.19 -16.75 16.98
C GLU A 42 11.93 -16.90 15.47
N ARG A 43 12.12 -15.84 14.68
CA ARG A 43 11.86 -15.86 13.24
C ARG A 43 13.00 -15.25 12.45
N ALA A 44 13.51 -15.99 11.47
CA ALA A 44 14.41 -15.50 10.43
C ALA A 44 14.03 -16.17 9.10
N VAL A 45 13.16 -15.51 8.33
CA VAL A 45 12.60 -16.07 7.09
C VAL A 45 13.03 -15.22 5.93
N ARG A 46 13.65 -15.86 4.93
CA ARG A 46 13.92 -15.25 3.62
C ARG A 46 12.99 -15.87 2.59
N GLY A 47 12.32 -15.03 1.81
CA GLY A 47 11.38 -15.45 0.78
C GLY A 47 11.81 -14.98 -0.61
N VAL A 48 11.50 -15.78 -1.61
CA VAL A 48 11.49 -15.38 -3.02
C VAL A 48 10.14 -15.82 -3.58
N ASP A 49 9.45 -14.91 -4.26
CA ASP A 49 8.19 -15.19 -4.92
C ASP A 49 8.19 -14.51 -6.28
N ALA A 50 7.95 -15.28 -7.34
CA ALA A 50 7.95 -14.76 -8.69
C ALA A 50 6.82 -15.40 -9.48
N GLY A 51 6.26 -14.66 -10.43
CA GLY A 51 5.19 -15.17 -11.27
C GLY A 51 4.57 -14.09 -12.12
N ALA A 52 3.47 -14.44 -12.78
CA ALA A 52 2.75 -13.54 -13.66
C ALA A 52 1.24 -13.74 -13.59
N GLY A 53 0.52 -12.66 -13.84
CA GLY A 53 -0.92 -12.64 -14.03
C GLY A 53 -1.28 -12.15 -15.43
N VAL A 54 -2.23 -12.80 -16.07
CA VAL A 54 -2.81 -12.37 -17.35
C VAL A 54 -4.26 -12.00 -17.13
N ARG A 55 -4.61 -10.77 -17.50
CA ARG A 55 -5.95 -10.20 -17.37
C ARG A 55 -6.50 -9.87 -18.74
N VAL A 56 -7.76 -10.22 -19.00
CA VAL A 56 -8.40 -10.08 -20.32
C VAL A 56 -9.79 -9.45 -20.18
N PHE A 57 -10.14 -8.56 -21.10
CA PHE A 57 -11.35 -7.75 -21.06
C PHE A 57 -12.28 -8.09 -22.24
N PHE A 58 -13.56 -8.32 -21.93
CA PHE A 58 -14.66 -8.52 -22.88
C PHE A 58 -15.83 -7.60 -22.50
N GLY A 59 -15.82 -6.37 -23.00
CA GLY A 59 -16.69 -5.29 -22.56
C GLY A 59 -16.54 -5.05 -21.05
N ASN A 60 -17.58 -5.38 -20.30
CA ASN A 60 -17.60 -5.26 -18.83
C ASN A 60 -17.16 -6.54 -18.10
N LEU A 61 -16.98 -7.65 -18.82
CA LEU A 61 -16.46 -8.89 -18.24
C LEU A 61 -14.93 -8.83 -18.22
N VAL A 62 -14.35 -9.14 -17.07
CA VAL A 62 -12.90 -9.25 -16.89
C VAL A 62 -12.57 -10.65 -16.38
N THR A 63 -11.61 -11.30 -17.02
CA THR A 63 -11.12 -12.62 -16.63
C THR A 63 -9.64 -12.56 -16.26
N TYR A 64 -9.22 -13.51 -15.43
CA TYR A 64 -7.88 -13.54 -14.88
C TYR A 64 -7.36 -14.96 -14.72
N ALA A 65 -6.10 -15.15 -15.06
CA ALA A 65 -5.34 -16.36 -14.75
C ALA A 65 -3.93 -15.96 -14.30
N TYR A 66 -3.29 -16.81 -13.52
CA TYR A 66 -1.93 -16.56 -13.03
C TYR A 66 -1.08 -17.83 -13.06
N THR A 67 0.23 -17.65 -12.98
CA THR A 67 1.21 -18.73 -12.87
C THR A 67 2.41 -18.27 -12.04
N ASP A 68 3.01 -19.17 -11.29
CA ASP A 68 4.30 -19.00 -10.59
C ASP A 68 5.51 -19.40 -11.45
N ASP A 69 5.28 -19.78 -12.71
CA ASP A 69 6.30 -20.04 -13.72
C ASP A 69 6.28 -18.97 -14.83
N ILE A 70 7.35 -18.19 -14.91
CA ILE A 70 7.51 -17.11 -15.88
C ILE A 70 8.03 -17.58 -17.26
N SER A 71 8.04 -18.89 -17.52
CA SER A 71 8.35 -19.44 -18.84
C SER A 71 7.32 -19.03 -19.90
N GLU A 72 7.76 -18.87 -21.16
CA GLU A 72 6.86 -18.50 -22.27
C GLU A 72 5.69 -19.48 -22.40
N GLU A 73 5.91 -20.78 -22.17
CA GLU A 73 4.87 -21.80 -22.20
C GLU A 73 3.79 -21.58 -21.14
N SER A 74 4.18 -21.37 -19.88
CA SER A 74 3.25 -21.16 -18.77
C SER A 74 2.49 -19.84 -18.90
N LEU A 75 3.13 -18.78 -19.41
CA LEU A 75 2.48 -17.51 -19.70
C LEU A 75 1.44 -17.64 -20.82
N LEU A 76 1.74 -18.39 -21.88
CA LEU A 76 0.78 -18.66 -22.96
C LEU A 76 -0.43 -19.46 -22.44
N LYS A 77 -0.21 -20.47 -21.59
CA LYS A 77 -1.30 -21.21 -20.94
C LYS A 77 -2.18 -20.31 -20.08
N ALA A 78 -1.60 -19.40 -19.30
CA ALA A 78 -2.35 -18.43 -18.52
C ALA A 78 -3.17 -17.48 -19.42
N ALA A 79 -2.58 -17.01 -20.53
CA ALA A 79 -3.28 -16.18 -21.51
C ALA A 79 -4.46 -16.91 -22.18
N GLU A 80 -4.28 -18.16 -22.57
CA GLU A 80 -5.35 -18.99 -23.14
C GLU A 80 -6.47 -19.22 -22.12
N ALA A 81 -6.14 -19.53 -20.86
CA ALA A 81 -7.11 -19.72 -19.79
C ALA A 81 -7.91 -18.43 -19.51
N ALA A 82 -7.24 -17.28 -19.41
CA ALA A 82 -7.92 -16.00 -19.22
C ALA A 82 -8.76 -15.61 -20.45
N GLY A 83 -8.27 -15.86 -21.67
CA GLY A 83 -8.98 -15.56 -22.91
C GLY A 83 -10.15 -16.52 -23.24
N ALA A 84 -10.31 -17.62 -22.51
CA ALA A 84 -11.28 -18.68 -22.82
C ALA A 84 -12.76 -18.25 -22.70
N ALA A 85 -13.06 -17.14 -22.02
CA ALA A 85 -14.43 -16.63 -21.89
C ALA A 85 -14.99 -16.02 -23.18
N GLY A 86 -14.13 -15.65 -24.14
CA GLY A 86 -14.54 -15.13 -25.43
C GLY A 86 -14.91 -16.25 -26.41
N SER A 87 -15.81 -15.95 -27.34
CA SER A 87 -16.19 -16.84 -28.45
C SER A 87 -16.04 -16.18 -29.82
N GLY A 88 -15.46 -14.98 -29.86
CA GLY A 88 -15.26 -14.21 -31.10
C GLY A 88 -13.93 -14.53 -31.77
N SER A 89 -13.68 -13.88 -32.89
CA SER A 89 -12.34 -13.81 -33.49
C SER A 89 -11.84 -12.37 -33.42
N SER A 90 -10.62 -12.17 -32.95
CA SER A 90 -9.96 -10.87 -33.09
C SER A 90 -9.18 -10.79 -34.39
N LYS A 91 -9.07 -9.57 -34.94
CA LYS A 91 -8.10 -9.31 -36.01
C LYS A 91 -6.72 -9.33 -35.38
N SER A 92 -5.76 -9.94 -36.07
CA SER A 92 -4.35 -9.83 -35.70
C SER A 92 -3.98 -8.34 -35.61
N GLN A 93 -3.65 -7.88 -34.41
CA GLN A 93 -3.19 -6.52 -34.14
C GLN A 93 -1.71 -6.56 -33.85
N VAL A 94 -0.98 -5.63 -34.46
CA VAL A 94 0.43 -5.38 -34.11
C VAL A 94 0.42 -4.56 -32.83
N ILE A 95 0.96 -5.14 -31.75
CA ILE A 95 1.10 -4.45 -30.46
C ILE A 95 2.48 -3.81 -30.41
N ASP A 96 2.53 -2.48 -30.38
CA ASP A 96 3.76 -1.70 -30.25
C ASP A 96 3.98 -1.28 -28.79
N LEU A 97 4.74 -2.10 -28.06
CA LEU A 97 5.04 -1.88 -26.65
C LEU A 97 6.04 -0.74 -26.46
N THR A 98 5.53 0.40 -25.99
CA THR A 98 6.30 1.60 -25.67
C THR A 98 6.55 1.69 -24.18
N GLU A 99 7.83 1.86 -23.83
CA GLU A 99 8.24 2.05 -22.44
C GLU A 99 7.73 3.39 -21.91
N ARG A 100 6.95 3.34 -20.82
CA ARG A 100 6.56 4.52 -20.06
C ARG A 100 7.66 4.87 -19.07
N LYS A 101 8.07 6.13 -19.07
CA LYS A 101 9.03 6.68 -18.11
C LYS A 101 8.30 7.47 -17.04
N SER A 102 8.68 7.28 -15.78
CA SER A 102 8.19 8.08 -14.66
C SER A 102 9.24 9.11 -14.27
N PRO A 103 8.86 10.38 -14.04
CA PRO A 103 9.78 11.38 -13.48
C PRO A 103 10.04 11.14 -11.98
N LEU A 104 9.30 10.24 -11.33
CA LEU A 104 9.42 9.95 -9.91
C LEU A 104 10.65 9.08 -9.63
N HIS A 105 11.52 9.59 -8.76
CA HIS A 105 12.74 8.91 -8.36
C HIS A 105 12.76 8.69 -6.85
N TYR A 106 12.90 7.43 -6.46
CA TYR A 106 13.01 6.99 -5.06
C TYR A 106 14.37 6.30 -4.89
N PRO A 107 15.45 7.07 -4.68
CA PRO A 107 16.78 6.50 -4.52
C PRO A 107 16.84 5.72 -3.20
N ILE A 108 17.52 4.58 -3.24
CA ILE A 108 17.88 3.80 -2.06
C ILE A 108 19.33 4.15 -1.74
N GLU A 109 19.55 4.87 -0.64
CA GLU A 109 20.89 5.34 -0.25
C GLU A 109 21.74 4.20 0.29
N LYS A 110 21.13 3.28 1.06
CA LYS A 110 21.79 2.11 1.64
C LYS A 110 21.02 0.81 1.34
N PRO A 111 21.44 0.06 0.31
CA PRO A 111 20.85 -1.23 -0.02
C PRO A 111 20.88 -2.25 1.12
N PHE A 112 19.93 -3.19 1.10
CA PHE A 112 19.72 -4.18 2.17
C PHE A 112 20.94 -5.05 2.49
N ASN A 113 21.79 -5.30 1.49
CA ASN A 113 22.96 -6.16 1.59
C ASN A 113 24.18 -5.49 2.25
N GLU A 114 24.11 -4.19 2.55
CA GLU A 114 25.17 -3.50 3.31
C GLU A 114 25.17 -3.87 4.81
N MET A 115 24.08 -4.45 5.32
CA MET A 115 23.98 -4.92 6.71
C MET A 115 23.73 -6.42 6.76
N SER A 116 24.52 -7.14 7.57
CA SER A 116 24.37 -8.58 7.73
C SER A 116 23.08 -8.92 8.48
N ILE A 117 22.61 -10.18 8.35
CA ILE A 117 21.45 -10.66 9.12
C ILE A 117 21.75 -10.60 10.63
N ALA A 118 22.99 -10.86 11.04
CA ALA A 118 23.40 -10.78 12.43
C ALA A 118 23.31 -9.36 12.98
N ASP A 119 23.76 -8.35 12.22
CA ASP A 119 23.66 -6.94 12.63
C ASP A 119 22.20 -6.48 12.69
N LYS A 120 21.37 -6.91 11.73
CA LYS A 120 19.91 -6.66 11.76
C LYS A 120 19.27 -7.27 13.01
N ALA A 121 19.65 -8.50 13.37
CA ALA A 121 19.17 -9.16 14.59
C ALA A 121 19.69 -8.46 15.87
N ALA A 122 20.91 -7.93 15.86
CA ALA A 122 21.48 -7.16 16.97
C ALA A 122 20.68 -5.87 17.25
N ILE A 123 20.11 -5.23 16.21
CA ILE A 123 19.18 -4.11 16.40
C ILE A 123 17.95 -4.55 17.21
N LEU A 124 17.35 -5.69 16.88
CA LEU A 124 16.19 -6.23 17.60
C LEU A 124 16.54 -6.59 19.05
N ALA A 125 17.71 -7.18 19.29
CA ALA A 125 18.17 -7.51 20.64
C ALA A 125 18.33 -6.26 21.51
N ARG A 126 18.97 -5.21 20.97
CA ARG A 126 19.10 -3.91 21.66
C ARG A 126 17.75 -3.27 21.96
N VAL A 127 16.77 -3.42 21.07
CA VAL A 127 15.39 -2.94 21.25
C VAL A 127 14.70 -3.65 22.41
N ASP A 128 14.83 -4.98 22.50
CA ASP A 128 14.31 -5.78 23.62
C ASP A 128 14.92 -5.35 24.96
N GLU A 129 16.25 -5.26 25.02
CA GLU A 129 16.97 -4.80 26.21
C GLU A 129 16.52 -3.40 26.65
N THR A 130 16.40 -2.46 25.69
CA THR A 130 15.99 -1.08 25.96
C THR A 130 14.58 -1.00 26.53
N ALA A 131 13.63 -1.75 25.94
CA ALA A 131 12.25 -1.77 26.41
C ALA A 131 12.13 -2.40 27.80
N ARG A 132 12.80 -3.53 28.05
CA ARG A 132 12.77 -4.23 29.35
C ARG A 132 13.45 -3.43 30.47
N ALA A 133 14.51 -2.70 30.14
CA ALA A 133 15.20 -1.85 31.11
C ALA A 133 14.36 -0.66 31.59
N TYR A 134 13.28 -0.29 30.88
CA TYR A 134 12.46 0.86 31.24
C TYR A 134 11.68 0.66 32.55
N SER A 135 11.12 -0.53 32.78
CA SER A 135 10.30 -0.80 33.98
C SER A 135 10.20 -2.29 34.27
N PRO A 136 10.18 -2.72 35.55
CA PRO A 136 9.96 -4.12 35.92
C PRO A 136 8.55 -4.62 35.55
N PHE A 137 7.62 -3.73 35.20
CA PHE A 137 6.29 -4.11 34.73
C PHE A 137 6.26 -4.54 33.26
N VAL A 138 7.35 -4.33 32.50
CA VAL A 138 7.44 -4.81 31.12
C VAL A 138 7.52 -6.35 31.13
N SER A 139 6.46 -7.00 30.67
CA SER A 139 6.34 -8.46 30.70
C SER A 139 6.74 -9.10 29.36
N GLN A 140 6.39 -8.46 28.24
CA GLN A 140 6.71 -8.98 26.90
C GLN A 140 7.18 -7.85 25.98
N VAL A 141 8.12 -8.19 25.11
CA VAL A 141 8.57 -7.33 24.02
C VAL A 141 8.63 -8.18 22.77
N GLN A 142 8.00 -7.68 21.70
CA GLN A 142 8.08 -8.24 20.37
C GLN A 142 8.64 -7.18 19.44
N SER A 143 9.66 -7.51 18.66
CA SER A 143 10.17 -6.60 17.64
C SER A 143 10.36 -7.30 16.31
N ARG A 144 10.17 -6.54 15.23
CA ARG A 144 10.21 -7.03 13.87
C ARG A 144 11.05 -6.12 13.00
N TYR A 145 11.89 -6.73 12.18
CA TYR A 145 12.51 -6.12 11.01
C TYR A 145 11.92 -6.78 9.76
N GLY A 146 11.53 -5.98 8.78
CA GLY A 146 11.11 -6.45 7.47
C GLY A 146 11.83 -5.69 6.37
N GLU A 147 12.30 -6.40 5.36
CA GLU A 147 12.71 -5.81 4.08
C GLU A 147 12.05 -6.55 2.92
N GLU A 148 11.71 -5.80 1.88
CA GLU A 148 11.12 -6.30 0.64
C GLU A 148 11.74 -5.56 -0.53
N ARG A 149 12.18 -6.28 -1.56
CA ARG A 149 12.38 -5.71 -2.90
C ARG A 149 11.41 -6.38 -3.85
N ARG A 150 10.50 -5.59 -4.41
CA ARG A 150 9.48 -5.99 -5.37
C ARG A 150 9.75 -5.30 -6.70
N ARG A 151 10.01 -6.10 -7.73
CA ARG A 151 10.13 -5.65 -9.12
C ARG A 151 8.90 -6.09 -9.89
N VAL A 152 8.32 -5.14 -10.62
CA VAL A 152 7.12 -5.39 -11.41
C VAL A 152 7.33 -4.95 -12.85
N TRP A 153 6.80 -5.72 -13.78
CA TRP A 153 6.74 -5.39 -15.21
C TRP A 153 5.30 -5.52 -15.68
N ILE A 154 4.77 -4.45 -16.26
CA ILE A 154 3.40 -4.40 -16.77
C ILE A 154 3.44 -4.21 -18.28
N PHE A 155 2.69 -5.04 -19.00
CA PHE A 155 2.50 -4.95 -20.43
C PHE A 155 1.01 -4.98 -20.75
N ASN A 156 0.53 -4.16 -21.68
CA ASN A 156 -0.85 -4.29 -22.15
C ASN A 156 -0.98 -4.11 -23.67
N SER A 157 -2.11 -4.53 -24.22
CA SER A 157 -2.39 -4.48 -25.65
C SER A 157 -2.68 -3.08 -26.20
N GLU A 158 -2.76 -2.06 -25.34
CA GLU A 158 -2.78 -0.63 -25.73
C GLU A 158 -1.36 -0.07 -25.94
N GLY A 159 -0.33 -0.93 -25.88
CA GLY A 159 1.06 -0.55 -26.14
C GLY A 159 1.81 -0.08 -24.88
N VAL A 160 1.26 -0.31 -23.69
CA VAL A 160 1.96 0.05 -22.44
C VAL A 160 3.02 -0.98 -22.11
N MET A 161 4.23 -0.50 -21.83
CA MET A 161 5.24 -1.22 -21.06
C MET A 161 5.70 -0.34 -19.90
N ALA A 162 5.52 -0.78 -18.66
CA ALA A 162 5.95 -0.06 -17.46
C ALA A 162 6.73 -0.99 -16.53
N GLU A 163 7.70 -0.43 -15.82
CA GLU A 163 8.49 -1.13 -14.80
C GLU A 163 8.56 -0.29 -13.53
N ASP A 164 8.52 -0.97 -12.39
CA ASP A 164 8.83 -0.35 -11.10
C ASP A 164 9.67 -1.29 -10.23
N ASP A 165 10.69 -0.72 -9.56
CA ASP A 165 11.56 -1.41 -8.61
C ASP A 165 11.39 -0.74 -7.25
N ARG A 166 10.75 -1.47 -6.34
CA ARG A 166 10.25 -0.96 -5.07
C ARG A 166 10.98 -1.66 -3.94
N SER A 167 11.77 -0.91 -3.18
CA SER A 167 12.46 -1.39 -1.98
C SER A 167 11.80 -0.82 -0.74
N PHE A 168 11.43 -1.69 0.19
CA PHE A 168 10.82 -1.32 1.46
C PHE A 168 11.66 -1.84 2.62
N VAL A 169 11.82 -1.01 3.65
CA VAL A 169 12.28 -1.43 4.97
C VAL A 169 11.25 -0.97 5.99
N GLU A 170 10.94 -1.85 6.93
CA GLU A 170 10.03 -1.62 8.04
C GLU A 170 10.63 -2.14 9.34
N PHE A 171 10.39 -1.40 10.41
CA PHE A 171 10.70 -1.80 11.78
C PHE A 171 9.49 -1.54 12.67
N GLY A 172 9.21 -2.49 13.56
CA GLY A 172 8.19 -2.32 14.57
C GLY A 172 8.60 -2.93 15.90
N VAL A 173 8.12 -2.34 16.99
CA VAL A 173 8.24 -2.86 18.35
C VAL A 173 6.89 -2.74 19.04
N ASN A 174 6.46 -3.82 19.70
CA ASN A 174 5.30 -3.87 20.58
C ASN A 174 5.77 -4.28 21.97
N VAL A 175 5.34 -3.53 22.98
CA VAL A 175 5.68 -3.77 24.39
C VAL A 175 4.41 -3.98 25.18
N MET A 176 4.37 -5.06 25.96
CA MET A 176 3.32 -5.33 26.93
C MET A 176 3.83 -5.07 28.34
N ALA A 177 3.04 -4.36 29.13
CA ALA A 177 3.27 -4.14 30.55
C ALA A 177 2.16 -4.80 31.36
N GLN A 178 2.50 -5.32 32.54
CA GLN A 178 1.57 -5.98 33.44
C GLN A 178 1.81 -5.58 34.90
N LYS A 179 0.72 -5.25 35.61
CA LYS A 179 0.71 -4.93 37.03
C LYS A 179 -0.66 -5.27 37.63
N ASP A 180 -0.67 -5.98 38.76
CA ASP A 180 -1.90 -6.31 39.51
C ASP A 180 -3.03 -6.94 38.66
N GLY A 181 -2.66 -7.79 37.69
CA GLY A 181 -3.60 -8.46 36.78
C GLY A 181 -4.07 -7.60 35.59
N VAL A 182 -3.72 -6.31 35.54
CA VAL A 182 -3.94 -5.43 34.39
C VAL A 182 -2.81 -5.62 33.39
N ILE A 183 -3.15 -5.79 32.11
CA ILE A 183 -2.21 -5.91 31.00
C ILE A 183 -2.50 -4.78 30.01
N GLN A 184 -1.47 -4.04 29.62
CA GLN A 184 -1.57 -2.96 28.65
C GLN A 184 -0.45 -3.07 27.62
N GLY A 185 -0.71 -2.59 26.41
CA GLY A 185 0.22 -2.69 25.29
C GLY A 185 0.38 -1.36 24.56
N ALA A 186 1.56 -1.13 24.01
CA ALA A 186 1.80 -0.03 23.09
C ALA A 186 2.87 -0.41 22.07
N GLY A 187 2.77 0.17 20.88
CA GLY A 187 3.69 -0.10 19.79
C GLY A 187 4.25 1.18 19.17
N GLN A 188 5.39 1.03 18.51
CA GLN A 188 5.98 2.04 17.63
C GLN A 188 6.41 1.36 16.34
N GLN A 189 6.19 2.03 15.21
CA GLN A 189 6.55 1.51 13.90
C GLN A 189 7.02 2.65 13.00
N PHE A 190 8.03 2.37 12.20
CA PHE A 190 8.44 3.23 11.10
C PHE A 190 8.89 2.39 9.91
N GLY A 191 8.77 2.96 8.73
CA GLY A 191 9.10 2.28 7.49
C GLY A 191 8.66 3.09 6.29
N GLY A 192 9.04 2.62 5.11
CA GLY A 192 8.76 3.33 3.87
C GLY A 192 9.34 2.61 2.68
N GLN A 193 9.27 3.26 1.53
CA GLN A 193 10.00 2.85 0.34
C GLN A 193 11.42 3.42 0.42
N ILE A 194 12.28 2.76 1.20
CA ILE A 194 13.56 3.28 1.69
C ILE A 194 14.53 2.12 1.95
N GLY A 195 15.83 2.39 1.97
CA GLY A 195 16.85 1.43 2.39
C GLY A 195 17.15 1.47 3.88
N LEU A 196 18.35 1.00 4.24
CA LEU A 196 18.86 0.94 5.61
C LEU A 196 19.11 2.33 6.22
N GLU A 197 19.15 3.40 5.40
CA GLU A 197 19.14 4.79 5.87
C GLU A 197 17.92 5.09 6.75
N LEU A 198 16.89 4.23 6.75
CA LEU A 198 15.80 4.26 7.71
C LEU A 198 16.29 4.31 9.17
N PHE A 199 17.33 3.54 9.52
CA PHE A 199 17.87 3.48 10.88
C PHE A 199 18.85 4.61 11.22
N GLU A 200 19.16 5.48 10.26
CA GLU A 200 19.87 6.74 10.50
C GLU A 200 18.89 7.88 10.74
N ARG A 201 17.74 7.81 10.08
CA ARG A 201 16.65 8.79 10.20
C ARG A 201 15.74 8.53 11.40
N ASN A 202 15.75 7.31 11.93
CA ASN A 202 14.90 6.87 13.04
C ASN A 202 15.72 6.08 14.05
N ASP A 203 15.46 6.33 15.33
CA ASP A 203 16.10 5.61 16.44
C ASP A 203 15.18 4.49 16.94
N ALA A 204 15.55 3.24 16.62
CA ALA A 204 14.82 2.05 17.07
C ALA A 204 14.81 1.91 18.61
N GLY A 205 15.87 2.32 19.30
CA GLY A 205 15.93 2.29 20.77
C GLY A 205 15.01 3.34 21.40
N ALA A 206 14.98 4.56 20.83
CA ALA A 206 14.03 5.59 21.27
C ALA A 206 12.56 5.16 21.03
N ALA A 207 12.28 4.49 19.91
CA ALA A 207 10.97 3.90 19.64
C ALA A 207 10.61 2.81 20.67
N ALA A 208 11.54 1.93 21.02
CA ALA A 208 11.37 0.90 22.05
C ALA A 208 11.06 1.50 23.42
N LYS A 209 11.82 2.53 23.82
CA LYS A 209 11.59 3.28 25.06
C LYS A 209 10.21 3.93 25.08
N THR A 210 9.81 4.58 23.98
CA THR A 210 8.50 5.24 23.87
C THR A 210 7.34 4.25 23.97
N ALA A 211 7.48 3.07 23.34
CA ALA A 211 6.51 1.99 23.46
C ALA A 211 6.41 1.49 24.90
N ALA A 212 7.54 1.23 25.57
CA ALA A 212 7.56 0.78 26.96
C ALA A 212 6.96 1.83 27.92
N GLU A 213 7.32 3.10 27.77
CA GLU A 213 6.76 4.22 28.52
C GLU A 213 5.25 4.31 28.37
N THR A 214 4.75 4.20 27.13
CA THR A 214 3.32 4.27 26.87
C THR A 214 2.59 3.08 27.48
N ALA A 215 3.09 1.85 27.31
CA ALA A 215 2.49 0.64 27.86
C ALA A 215 2.41 0.70 29.40
N VAL A 216 3.49 1.14 30.06
CA VAL A 216 3.53 1.29 31.53
C VAL A 216 2.58 2.40 32.00
N ARG A 217 2.56 3.55 31.32
CA ARG A 217 1.64 4.66 31.65
C ARG A 217 0.18 4.25 31.51
N LEU A 218 -0.15 3.38 30.56
CA LEU A 218 -1.51 2.87 30.37
C LEU A 218 -1.97 1.94 31.50
N LEU A 219 -1.07 1.37 32.32
CA LEU A 219 -1.46 0.54 33.47
C LEU A 219 -2.31 1.32 34.48
N ASP A 220 -2.07 2.63 34.60
CA ASP A 220 -2.82 3.52 35.48
C ASP A 220 -3.97 4.26 34.73
N ALA A 221 -4.26 3.87 33.49
CA ALA A 221 -5.33 4.49 32.69
C ALA A 221 -6.71 4.20 33.30
N ARG A 222 -7.55 5.23 33.33
CA ARG A 222 -8.94 5.15 33.79
C ARG A 222 -9.84 4.76 32.62
N PRO A 223 -11.04 4.22 32.87
CA PRO A 223 -12.04 4.04 31.83
C PRO A 223 -12.28 5.35 31.07
N ALA A 224 -12.33 5.27 29.74
CA ALA A 224 -12.65 6.41 28.90
C ALA A 224 -14.10 6.87 29.14
N PRO A 225 -14.39 8.19 29.01
CA PRO A 225 -15.76 8.68 29.09
C PRO A 225 -16.62 8.11 27.95
N ALA A 226 -17.91 7.90 28.20
CA ALA A 226 -18.88 7.41 27.22
C ALA A 226 -19.83 8.52 26.76
N GLY A 227 -20.30 8.42 25.51
CA GLY A 227 -21.27 9.35 24.91
C GLY A 227 -20.68 10.23 23.82
N GLU A 228 -21.54 11.08 23.24
CA GLU A 228 -21.13 12.08 22.26
C GLU A 228 -20.25 13.15 22.92
N MET A 229 -19.09 13.41 22.32
CA MET A 229 -18.16 14.44 22.78
C MET A 229 -17.28 14.91 21.63
N THR A 230 -16.63 16.06 21.82
CA THR A 230 -15.60 16.54 20.91
C THR A 230 -14.33 15.69 21.07
N VAL A 231 -13.75 15.29 19.94
CA VAL A 231 -12.50 14.52 19.90
C VAL A 231 -11.50 15.28 19.05
N VAL A 232 -10.31 15.51 19.60
CA VAL A 232 -9.17 16.05 18.85
C VAL A 232 -8.31 14.88 18.39
N VAL A 233 -8.28 14.67 17.08
CA VAL A 233 -7.52 13.58 16.48
C VAL A 233 -6.11 14.08 16.15
N CYS A 234 -5.09 13.36 16.63
CA CYS A 234 -3.70 13.72 16.39
C CYS A 234 -3.30 13.60 14.90
N ASN A 235 -2.33 14.41 14.48
CA ASN A 235 -1.74 14.30 13.15
C ASN A 235 -0.99 12.96 12.98
N GLY A 236 -0.80 12.53 11.73
CA GLY A 236 -0.16 11.26 11.39
C GLY A 236 -1.18 10.13 11.36
N TRP A 237 -1.06 9.17 12.27
CA TRP A 237 -1.90 7.96 12.26
C TRP A 237 -3.37 8.23 12.58
N GLY A 238 -3.71 9.37 13.17
CA GLY A 238 -5.11 9.80 13.29
C GLY A 238 -5.83 9.93 11.93
N GLY A 239 -5.08 10.02 10.83
CA GLY A 239 -5.59 9.91 9.46
C GLY A 239 -6.31 8.59 9.15
N VAL A 240 -6.18 7.54 9.97
CA VAL A 240 -7.00 6.32 9.84
C VAL A 240 -8.48 6.64 9.87
N LEU A 241 -8.91 7.63 10.66
CA LEU A 241 -10.31 8.06 10.65
C LEU A 241 -10.76 8.44 9.23
N PHE A 242 -9.92 9.15 8.49
CA PHE A 242 -10.22 9.53 7.11
C PHE A 242 -10.17 8.34 6.16
N HIS A 243 -9.18 7.45 6.33
CA HIS A 243 -9.05 6.22 5.55
C HIS A 243 -10.34 5.40 5.56
N GLU A 244 -10.90 5.19 6.76
CA GLU A 244 -12.11 4.39 6.95
C GLU A 244 -13.39 5.17 6.59
N ALA A 245 -13.53 6.40 7.08
CA ALA A 245 -14.78 7.16 6.93
C ALA A 245 -15.02 7.62 5.49
N CYS A 246 -13.96 7.86 4.73
CA CYS A 246 -14.03 8.50 3.43
C CYS A 246 -13.23 7.75 2.36
N GLY A 247 -11.99 7.36 2.67
CA GLY A 247 -11.03 6.81 1.72
C GLY A 247 -11.60 5.65 0.90
N HIS A 248 -11.94 4.54 1.55
CA HIS A 248 -12.54 3.37 0.87
C HIS A 248 -13.84 3.71 0.14
N GLN A 249 -14.66 4.59 0.70
CA GLN A 249 -15.93 5.00 0.07
C GLN A 249 -15.72 5.81 -1.22
N MET A 250 -14.52 6.26 -1.52
CA MET A 250 -14.15 6.95 -2.76
C MET A 250 -13.32 6.06 -3.71
N GLU A 251 -13.19 4.76 -3.44
CA GLU A 251 -12.70 3.77 -4.41
C GLU A 251 -13.80 3.49 -5.45
N ALA A 252 -13.46 3.60 -6.74
CA ALA A 252 -14.44 3.65 -7.82
C ALA A 252 -15.31 2.39 -7.94
N ASP A 253 -14.85 1.23 -7.49
CA ASP A 253 -15.62 0.00 -7.57
C ASP A 253 -16.83 0.00 -6.62
N PHE A 254 -16.78 0.73 -5.50
CA PHE A 254 -17.97 1.00 -4.69
C PHE A 254 -18.90 2.02 -5.35
N ILE A 255 -18.35 2.98 -6.09
CA ILE A 255 -19.12 4.02 -6.80
C ILE A 255 -19.92 3.40 -7.96
N THR A 256 -19.27 2.61 -8.81
CA THR A 256 -19.92 2.02 -10.00
C THR A 256 -20.95 0.96 -9.63
N LYS A 257 -20.78 0.28 -8.49
CA LYS A 257 -21.78 -0.63 -7.91
C LYS A 257 -22.90 0.10 -7.16
N GLY A 258 -22.80 1.42 -6.96
CA GLY A 258 -23.75 2.21 -6.19
C GLY A 258 -23.81 1.86 -4.70
N GLN A 259 -22.72 1.32 -4.15
CA GLN A 259 -22.62 0.88 -2.76
C GLN A 259 -22.03 1.93 -1.82
N SER A 260 -21.45 2.99 -2.37
CA SER A 260 -20.87 4.09 -1.60
C SER A 260 -21.88 5.21 -1.33
N ALA A 261 -21.78 5.81 -0.14
CA ALA A 261 -22.51 7.03 0.22
C ALA A 261 -22.16 8.24 -0.67
N TYR A 262 -21.01 8.21 -1.35
CA TYR A 262 -20.55 9.26 -2.25
C TYR A 262 -21.05 9.11 -3.68
N THR A 263 -21.71 8.01 -4.04
CA THR A 263 -22.21 7.77 -5.40
C THR A 263 -23.04 8.96 -5.92
N GLY A 264 -22.66 9.50 -7.08
CA GLY A 264 -23.36 10.63 -7.72
C GLY A 264 -23.24 11.98 -6.99
N ARG A 265 -22.30 12.12 -6.03
CA ARG A 265 -22.13 13.36 -5.24
C ARG A 265 -21.01 14.27 -5.72
N VAL A 266 -20.35 13.98 -6.85
CA VAL A 266 -19.35 14.89 -7.42
C VAL A 266 -19.97 16.28 -7.62
N GLY A 267 -19.25 17.32 -7.19
CA GLY A 267 -19.71 18.71 -7.18
C GLY A 267 -20.56 19.10 -5.96
N GLN A 268 -20.88 18.16 -5.06
CA GLN A 268 -21.65 18.43 -3.85
C GLN A 268 -20.75 18.59 -2.62
N ARG A 269 -21.24 19.35 -1.63
CA ARG A 269 -20.58 19.48 -0.33
C ARG A 269 -20.78 18.20 0.49
N VAL A 270 -19.68 17.54 0.83
CA VAL A 270 -19.64 16.28 1.58
C VAL A 270 -18.88 16.41 2.90
N ALA A 271 -18.12 17.49 3.09
CA ALA A 271 -17.40 17.78 4.32
C ALA A 271 -17.41 19.29 4.63
N ASN A 272 -16.90 19.66 5.81
CA ASN A 272 -16.68 21.06 6.18
C ASN A 272 -15.73 21.74 5.19
N GLU A 273 -15.86 23.05 4.99
CA GLU A 273 -15.05 23.82 4.04
C GLU A 273 -13.54 23.82 4.33
N LEU A 274 -13.14 23.54 5.57
CA LEU A 274 -11.74 23.37 5.95
C LEU A 274 -11.12 22.05 5.47
N VAL A 275 -11.94 21.11 4.97
CA VAL A 275 -11.48 19.78 4.58
C VAL A 275 -11.11 19.76 3.10
N THR A 276 -9.82 19.62 2.83
CA THR A 276 -9.31 19.17 1.54
C THR A 276 -8.63 17.83 1.73
N ALA A 277 -9.12 16.80 1.04
CA ALA A 277 -8.61 15.44 1.14
C ALA A 277 -7.94 14.99 -0.15
N VAL A 278 -6.81 14.32 0.00
CA VAL A 278 -5.90 13.98 -1.10
C VAL A 278 -5.47 12.53 -0.96
N ASP A 279 -5.41 11.83 -2.09
CA ASP A 279 -4.66 10.59 -2.24
C ASP A 279 -3.45 10.86 -3.14
N ASP A 280 -2.24 10.71 -2.62
CA ASP A 280 -1.01 11.12 -3.33
C ASP A 280 0.00 9.97 -3.44
N GLY A 281 0.10 9.37 -4.62
CA GLY A 281 1.04 8.30 -4.90
C GLY A 281 2.48 8.75 -5.16
N THR A 282 2.74 10.07 -5.15
CA THR A 282 3.99 10.66 -5.66
C THR A 282 4.98 11.06 -4.55
N ILE A 283 4.61 10.90 -3.28
CA ILE A 283 5.41 11.39 -2.14
C ILE A 283 6.68 10.54 -1.97
N PRO A 284 7.90 11.10 -2.11
CA PRO A 284 9.12 10.31 -2.03
C PRO A 284 9.30 9.59 -0.69
N GLY A 285 9.74 8.32 -0.77
CA GLY A 285 10.10 7.50 0.39
C GLY A 285 8.92 7.00 1.24
N ARG A 286 7.68 7.37 0.92
CA ARG A 286 6.50 6.87 1.67
C ARG A 286 6.12 5.47 1.24
N ARG A 287 5.60 4.68 2.18
CA ARG A 287 5.19 3.29 1.94
C ARG A 287 4.08 3.15 0.89
N GLY A 288 3.16 4.12 0.81
CA GLY A 288 2.05 4.09 -0.13
C GLY A 288 2.40 4.53 -1.55
N SER A 289 3.62 5.04 -1.76
CA SER A 289 4.05 5.61 -3.03
C SER A 289 4.51 4.57 -4.03
N LEU A 290 4.44 4.95 -5.30
CA LEU A 290 4.72 4.11 -6.45
C LEU A 290 5.11 5.00 -7.63
N ARG A 291 5.82 4.46 -8.62
CA ARG A 291 6.09 5.20 -9.88
C ARG A 291 4.95 5.05 -10.86
N PHE A 292 4.45 3.82 -10.92
CA PHE A 292 3.27 3.39 -11.66
C PHE A 292 2.43 2.50 -10.75
N ASP A 293 1.11 2.55 -10.91
CA ASP A 293 0.23 1.55 -10.31
C ASP A 293 0.45 0.18 -10.96
N ASP A 294 -0.22 -0.83 -10.44
CA ASP A 294 0.00 -2.20 -10.91
C ASP A 294 -0.71 -2.47 -12.26
N GLU A 295 -1.20 -1.43 -12.93
CA GLU A 295 -1.77 -1.42 -14.29
C GLU A 295 -0.93 -0.54 -15.25
N GLY A 296 0.17 0.03 -14.78
CA GLY A 296 1.08 0.87 -15.56
C GLY A 296 0.62 2.33 -15.73
N ALA A 297 -0.40 2.77 -14.99
CA ALA A 297 -0.78 4.19 -14.94
C ALA A 297 0.20 4.95 -14.01
N PRO A 298 0.72 6.12 -14.41
CA PRO A 298 1.60 6.91 -13.55
C PRO A 298 0.93 7.28 -12.22
N ALA A 299 1.70 7.24 -11.13
CA ALA A 299 1.23 7.76 -9.86
C ALA A 299 0.89 9.26 -9.98
N ALA A 300 -0.16 9.68 -9.28
CA ALA A 300 -0.62 11.06 -9.29
C ALA A 300 -0.99 11.54 -7.89
N ARG A 301 -1.07 12.87 -7.76
CA ARG A 301 -1.69 13.55 -6.63
C ARG A 301 -3.16 13.82 -6.97
N ASN A 302 -4.04 13.00 -6.44
CA ASN A 302 -5.48 13.06 -6.68
C ASN A 302 -6.16 13.83 -5.55
N VAL A 303 -6.69 15.01 -5.83
CA VAL A 303 -7.60 15.69 -4.90
C VAL A 303 -8.95 14.99 -5.00
N LEU A 304 -9.46 14.49 -3.87
CA LEU A 304 -10.74 13.79 -3.81
C LEU A 304 -11.84 14.71 -3.26
N ILE A 305 -11.50 15.49 -2.23
CA ILE A 305 -12.36 16.54 -1.68
C ILE A 305 -11.58 17.84 -1.69
N GLU A 306 -12.14 18.92 -2.20
CA GLU A 306 -11.56 20.26 -2.19
C GLU A 306 -12.48 21.22 -1.46
N ASN A 307 -12.02 21.79 -0.35
CA ASN A 307 -12.77 22.72 0.49
C ASN A 307 -14.20 22.23 0.81
N GLY A 308 -14.30 20.96 1.17
CA GLY A 308 -15.53 20.25 1.50
C GLY A 308 -16.36 19.76 0.31
N ILE A 309 -15.97 20.06 -0.94
CA ILE A 309 -16.66 19.62 -2.16
C ILE A 309 -16.01 18.35 -2.71
N LEU A 310 -16.79 17.32 -2.99
CA LEU A 310 -16.30 16.11 -3.66
C LEU A 310 -15.96 16.42 -5.12
N VAL A 311 -14.73 16.15 -5.56
CA VAL A 311 -14.24 16.50 -6.90
C VAL A 311 -13.98 15.30 -7.81
N ASP A 312 -13.49 14.18 -7.28
CA ASP A 312 -13.25 12.95 -8.04
C ASP A 312 -13.20 11.73 -7.11
N TYR A 313 -13.00 10.55 -7.69
CA TYR A 313 -12.79 9.27 -7.02
C TYR A 313 -11.43 8.68 -7.41
N MET A 314 -11.05 7.58 -6.75
CA MET A 314 -9.89 6.78 -7.12
C MET A 314 -10.31 5.70 -8.11
N TRP A 315 -9.72 5.69 -9.30
CA TRP A 315 -10.09 4.82 -10.42
C TRP A 315 -8.95 3.86 -10.77
N ASP A 316 -9.30 2.60 -11.02
CA ASP A 316 -8.47 1.64 -11.74
C ASP A 316 -8.90 1.58 -13.22
N LEU A 317 -8.26 0.74 -14.02
CA LEU A 317 -8.55 0.56 -15.44
C LEU A 317 -9.92 -0.09 -15.67
N VAL A 318 -10.34 -1.04 -14.82
CA VAL A 318 -11.61 -1.75 -14.97
C VAL A 318 -12.78 -0.78 -14.82
N GLU A 319 -12.81 -0.05 -13.72
CA GLU A 319 -13.90 0.84 -13.37
C GLU A 319 -13.88 2.09 -14.25
N ALA A 320 -12.70 2.59 -14.63
CA ALA A 320 -12.60 3.67 -15.61
C ALA A 320 -13.24 3.28 -16.95
N ARG A 321 -12.91 2.10 -17.48
CA ARG A 321 -13.50 1.61 -18.75
C ARG A 321 -15.00 1.38 -18.64
N ARG A 322 -15.47 0.82 -17.53
CA ARG A 322 -16.90 0.53 -17.29
C ARG A 322 -17.78 1.76 -17.46
N VAL A 323 -17.29 2.94 -17.08
CA VAL A 323 -18.04 4.21 -17.17
C VAL A 323 -17.60 5.09 -18.35
N GLY A 324 -16.70 4.61 -19.21
CA GLY A 324 -16.17 5.39 -20.32
C GLY A 324 -15.26 6.55 -19.91
N ARG A 325 -14.63 6.48 -18.73
CA ARG A 325 -13.61 7.44 -18.29
C ARG A 325 -12.34 7.23 -19.10
N ALA A 326 -11.70 8.33 -19.49
CA ALA A 326 -10.51 8.30 -20.34
C ALA A 326 -9.29 7.61 -19.72
N ALA A 327 -9.13 7.65 -18.39
CA ALA A 327 -7.97 7.08 -17.70
C ALA A 327 -8.24 6.70 -16.24
N SER A 328 -7.47 5.70 -15.75
CA SER A 328 -7.21 5.44 -14.33
C SER A 328 -6.55 6.67 -13.66
N THR A 329 -6.69 6.79 -12.35
CA THR A 329 -6.03 7.85 -11.55
C THR A 329 -4.69 7.40 -10.95
N GLY A 330 -4.17 6.24 -11.36
CA GLY A 330 -2.98 5.64 -10.76
C GLY A 330 -3.29 4.92 -9.45
N ASN A 331 -4.51 4.39 -9.31
CA ASN A 331 -5.00 3.71 -8.12
C ASN A 331 -5.30 2.22 -8.36
N GLY A 332 -5.00 1.65 -9.52
CA GLY A 332 -5.16 0.22 -9.80
C GLY A 332 -4.07 -0.60 -9.12
N ARG A 333 -4.32 -1.10 -7.91
CA ARG A 333 -3.31 -1.83 -7.12
C ARG A 333 -3.71 -3.27 -6.87
N ARG A 334 -2.72 -4.16 -6.82
CA ARG A 334 -2.89 -5.58 -6.49
C ARG A 334 -1.96 -6.01 -5.36
N GLN A 335 -2.34 -7.07 -4.66
CA GLN A 335 -1.49 -7.63 -3.60
C GLN A 335 -0.25 -8.33 -4.16
N SER A 336 -0.43 -9.10 -5.24
CA SER A 336 0.63 -9.81 -5.97
C SER A 336 0.12 -10.23 -7.35
N PHE A 337 0.97 -10.88 -8.16
CA PHE A 337 0.58 -11.49 -9.44
C PHE A 337 -0.55 -12.54 -9.34
N ARG A 338 -0.93 -13.01 -8.15
CA ARG A 338 -2.04 -13.96 -7.96
C ARG A 338 -3.41 -13.26 -7.87
N HIS A 339 -3.43 -11.94 -7.80
CA HIS A 339 -4.64 -11.16 -7.52
C HIS A 339 -4.88 -10.13 -8.62
N MET A 340 -6.15 -9.95 -9.00
CA MET A 340 -6.54 -8.83 -9.85
C MET A 340 -6.35 -7.50 -9.11
N PRO A 341 -5.97 -6.43 -9.82
CA PRO A 341 -5.97 -5.10 -9.24
C PRO A 341 -7.41 -4.60 -9.07
N MET A 342 -7.56 -3.63 -8.17
CA MET A 342 -8.79 -2.87 -7.95
C MET A 342 -8.42 -1.44 -7.54
N PRO A 343 -9.36 -0.48 -7.53
CA PRO A 343 -9.07 0.87 -7.07
C PRO A 343 -8.68 0.85 -5.59
N ARG A 344 -7.50 1.38 -5.27
CA ARG A 344 -6.93 1.39 -3.92
C ARG A 344 -6.19 2.70 -3.64
N MET A 345 -6.31 3.14 -2.39
CA MET A 345 -5.53 4.26 -1.84
C MET A 345 -4.01 4.10 -1.98
N THR A 346 -3.31 5.22 -1.99
CA THR A 346 -1.84 5.34 -1.91
C THR A 346 -1.41 5.97 -0.58
N ASN A 347 -1.13 7.27 -0.54
CA ASN A 347 -0.96 8.04 0.69
C ASN A 347 -2.13 9.01 0.83
N THR A 348 -3.12 8.63 1.64
CA THR A 348 -4.34 9.39 1.82
C THR A 348 -4.29 10.26 3.08
N PHE A 349 -4.57 11.55 2.95
CA PHE A 349 -4.50 12.50 4.06
C PHE A 349 -5.40 13.73 3.85
N ILE A 350 -5.69 14.43 4.95
CA ILE A 350 -6.31 15.76 4.93
C ILE A 350 -5.19 16.80 4.89
N ALA A 351 -5.28 17.77 3.99
CA ALA A 351 -4.33 18.85 3.86
C ALA A 351 -4.29 19.72 5.13
N GLY A 352 -3.14 20.36 5.39
CA GLY A 352 -2.97 21.25 6.53
C GLY A 352 -3.95 22.42 6.50
N GLY A 353 -4.63 22.65 7.63
CA GLY A 353 -5.50 23.79 7.83
C GLY A 353 -4.76 25.02 8.38
N PRO A 354 -5.48 26.12 8.69
CA PRO A 354 -4.88 27.37 9.14
C PRO A 354 -4.59 27.41 10.65
N HIS A 355 -5.09 26.43 11.43
CA HIS A 355 -5.06 26.46 12.89
C HIS A 355 -3.83 25.76 13.47
N ASP A 356 -3.28 26.32 14.54
CA ASP A 356 -2.21 25.69 15.29
C ASP A 356 -2.75 24.51 16.14
N PRO A 357 -2.04 23.37 16.25
CA PRO A 357 -2.51 22.23 17.04
C PRO A 357 -2.84 22.55 18.50
N GLU A 358 -2.10 23.45 19.15
CA GLU A 358 -2.36 23.85 20.54
C GLU A 358 -3.65 24.68 20.65
N GLU A 359 -3.98 25.48 19.64
CA GLU A 359 -5.24 26.21 19.59
C GLU A 359 -6.44 25.26 19.51
N ILE A 360 -6.32 24.18 18.71
CA ILE A 360 -7.35 23.15 18.59
C ILE A 360 -7.57 22.48 19.94
N ILE A 361 -6.50 22.07 20.63
CA ILE A 361 -6.60 21.44 21.96
C ILE A 361 -7.26 22.40 22.97
N ARG A 362 -6.82 23.67 23.02
CA ARG A 362 -7.39 24.68 23.94
C ARG A 362 -8.85 25.00 23.67
N SER A 363 -9.33 24.81 22.44
CA SER A 363 -10.73 25.04 22.08
C SER A 363 -11.69 24.03 22.72
N VAL A 364 -11.20 22.85 23.12
CA VAL A 364 -12.01 21.76 23.66
C VAL A 364 -12.07 21.82 25.18
N LYS A 365 -13.22 22.25 25.72
CA LYS A 365 -13.44 22.36 27.17
C LYS A 365 -13.51 21.00 27.88
N LYS A 366 -14.08 20.00 27.21
CA LYS A 366 -14.22 18.62 27.69
C LYS A 366 -14.37 17.70 26.48
N GLY A 367 -13.46 16.76 26.32
CA GLY A 367 -13.36 15.87 25.17
C GLY A 367 -12.23 14.86 25.34
N ILE A 368 -11.86 14.20 24.24
CA ILE A 368 -10.71 13.30 24.15
C ILE A 368 -9.65 13.92 23.24
#